data_AF-A0A0S8FUJ8-F1
#
_entry.id   AF-A0A0S8FUJ8-F1
#
_cell.length_a   1.000
_cell.length_b   1.000
_cell.length_c   1.000
_cell.angle_alpha   90.00
_cell.angle_beta   90.00
_cell.angle_gamma   90.00
#
_symmetry.space_group_name_H-M   'P 1'
#
loop_
_entity.id
_entity.type
_entity.pdbx_description
1 polymer ?
#
loop_
_entity_poly.entity_id
_entity_poly.type
_entity_poly.pdbx_seq_one_letter_code
_entity_poly.pdbx_strand_id
1 'polypeptide(L)'
;MRAITAVTVLAFPLLLLGGQEAVGYLGVSTHGLSEAMRIALDIDHGVIVERVHEDSPAEKAGVEVGDIITKIDDDLVNDYKALKRAVAARPNERVSMTIYRRGKKLSKAVTLSEREPSKLKLEMDIPDIPDFKITVNAEEIKQAIEEIKAELEKVKEELKQLKKQY
;
A
#
# COMPACT_ATOMS: atom_id res chain seq x y z
N MET A 1 19.31 -6.99 -32.10
CA MET A 1 18.93 -7.64 -30.81
C MET A 1 19.51 -6.91 -29.58
N ARG A 2 19.34 -5.58 -29.43
CA ARG A 2 19.88 -4.84 -28.26
C ARG A 2 18.84 -4.06 -27.43
N ALA A 3 17.62 -3.88 -27.95
CA ALA A 3 16.57 -3.13 -27.25
C ALA A 3 15.80 -3.98 -26.21
N ILE A 4 15.61 -5.27 -26.47
CA ILE A 4 14.82 -6.17 -25.61
C ILE A 4 15.48 -6.30 -24.22
N THR A 5 16.80 -6.49 -24.18
CA THR A 5 17.55 -6.67 -22.92
C THR A 5 17.48 -5.47 -21.99
N ALA A 6 17.51 -4.24 -22.52
CA ALA A 6 17.46 -3.02 -21.71
C ALA A 6 16.08 -2.83 -21.05
N VAL A 7 15.00 -3.13 -21.77
CA VAL A 7 13.64 -3.06 -21.24
C VAL A 7 13.42 -4.14 -20.18
N THR A 8 13.90 -5.37 -20.38
CA THR A 8 13.78 -6.44 -19.39
C THR A 8 14.55 -6.11 -18.11
N VAL A 9 15.79 -5.60 -18.19
CA VAL A 9 16.60 -5.27 -17.00
C VAL A 9 16.02 -4.10 -16.20
N LEU A 10 15.36 -3.15 -16.85
CA LEU A 10 14.68 -2.02 -16.18
C LEU A 10 13.28 -2.38 -15.66
N ALA A 11 12.51 -3.16 -16.41
CA ALA A 11 11.13 -3.49 -16.07
C ALA A 11 11.02 -4.69 -15.11
N PHE A 12 11.95 -5.64 -15.14
CA PHE A 12 11.90 -6.85 -14.30
C PHE A 12 11.99 -6.57 -12.79
N PRO A 13 12.87 -5.67 -12.29
CA PRO A 13 12.85 -5.26 -10.88
C PRO A 13 11.55 -4.55 -10.50
N LEU A 14 10.98 -3.76 -11.43
CA LEU A 14 9.73 -3.04 -11.23
C LEU A 14 8.52 -3.97 -11.19
N LEU A 15 8.53 -5.04 -12.01
CA LEU A 15 7.48 -6.06 -12.06
C LEU A 15 7.48 -6.93 -10.79
N LEU A 16 8.65 -7.28 -10.27
CA LEU A 16 8.80 -7.97 -8.98
C LEU A 16 8.36 -7.11 -7.79
N LEU A 17 8.53 -5.78 -7.88
CA LEU A 17 7.97 -4.84 -6.90
C LEU A 17 6.46 -4.60 -7.10
N GLY A 18 5.92 -4.95 -8.27
CA GLY A 18 4.57 -4.61 -8.75
C GLY A 18 3.52 -5.69 -8.59
N GLY A 19 3.77 -6.73 -7.78
CA GLY A 19 2.73 -7.62 -7.26
C GLY A 19 1.80 -6.83 -6.34
N GLN A 20 0.92 -6.02 -6.92
CA GLN A 20 0.06 -5.12 -6.18
C GLN A 20 -1.18 -5.88 -5.73
N GLU A 21 -1.06 -6.51 -4.56
CA GLU A 21 -2.21 -7.05 -3.83
C GLU A 21 -3.17 -5.91 -3.47
N ALA A 22 -4.47 -6.24 -3.41
CA ALA A 22 -5.54 -5.38 -2.95
C ALA A 22 -5.18 -4.73 -1.60
N VAL A 23 -5.01 -3.41 -1.58
CA VAL A 23 -4.64 -2.69 -0.35
C VAL A 23 -5.89 -2.14 0.32
N GLY A 24 -6.08 -2.44 1.60
CA GLY A 24 -7.15 -1.83 2.38
C GLY A 24 -6.99 -0.32 2.52
N TYR A 25 -8.11 0.38 2.45
CA TYR A 25 -8.20 1.83 2.41
C TYR A 25 -9.19 2.34 3.46
N LEU A 26 -8.75 3.35 4.21
CA LEU A 26 -9.55 4.02 5.24
C LEU A 26 -10.09 5.38 4.76
N GLY A 27 -9.33 6.09 3.92
CA GLY A 27 -9.69 7.41 3.37
C GLY A 27 -9.53 8.58 4.32
N VAL A 28 -8.39 8.63 5.01
CA VAL A 28 -7.97 9.77 5.82
C VAL A 28 -6.61 10.29 5.40
N SER A 29 -6.41 11.59 5.52
CA SER A 29 -5.08 12.21 5.56
C SER A 29 -4.73 12.50 7.01
N THR A 30 -3.54 12.10 7.43
CA THR A 30 -3.13 12.17 8.83
C THR A 30 -1.69 12.64 8.98
N HIS A 31 -1.35 13.27 10.10
CA HIS A 31 0.03 13.47 10.55
C HIS A 31 0.24 12.89 11.95
N GLY A 32 1.50 12.67 12.32
CA GLY A 32 1.87 12.21 13.66
C GLY A 32 1.73 13.32 14.71
N LEU A 33 1.45 12.96 15.96
CA LEU A 33 1.35 13.94 17.04
C LEU A 33 2.70 14.55 17.39
N SER A 34 2.71 15.86 17.63
CA SER A 34 3.86 16.55 18.23
C SER A 34 3.96 16.24 19.72
N GLU A 35 5.13 16.45 20.32
CA GLU A 35 5.33 16.30 21.76
C GLU A 35 4.34 17.15 22.57
N ALA A 36 4.17 18.42 22.19
CA ALA A 36 3.25 19.33 22.87
C ALA A 36 1.78 18.84 22.81
N MET A 37 1.36 18.27 21.68
CA MET A 37 0.01 17.70 21.54
C MET A 37 -0.19 16.48 22.44
N ARG A 38 0.81 15.60 22.51
CA ARG A 38 0.77 14.40 23.37
C ARG A 38 0.62 14.77 24.84
N ILE A 39 1.42 15.73 25.30
CA ILE A 39 1.36 16.25 26.67
C ILE A 39 0.01 16.93 26.94
N ALA A 40 -0.46 17.79 26.04
CA ALA A 40 -1.69 18.56 26.24
C ALA A 40 -2.96 17.70 26.24
N LEU A 41 -2.95 16.59 25.52
CA LEU A 41 -4.11 15.69 25.37
C LEU A 41 -4.03 14.44 26.24
N ASP A 42 -2.92 14.24 26.96
CA ASP A 42 -2.63 13.03 27.75
C ASP A 42 -2.74 11.75 26.90
N ILE A 43 -2.07 11.77 25.74
CA ILE A 43 -2.07 10.67 24.76
C ILE A 43 -0.62 10.34 24.38
N ASP A 44 -0.20 9.09 24.59
CA ASP A 44 1.18 8.66 24.32
C ASP A 44 1.52 8.56 22.82
N HIS A 45 0.55 8.15 22.01
CA HIS A 45 0.73 7.79 20.61
C HIS A 45 -0.55 8.02 19.80
N GLY A 46 -0.39 8.17 18.49
CA GLY A 46 -1.53 8.36 17.60
C GLY A 46 -1.16 9.11 16.35
N VAL A 47 -2.12 9.16 15.43
CA VAL A 47 -2.10 10.08 14.30
C VAL A 47 -3.36 10.92 14.31
N ILE A 48 -3.22 12.22 14.08
CA ILE A 48 -4.34 13.15 14.01
C ILE A 48 -4.86 13.24 12.58
N VAL A 49 -6.18 13.24 12.43
CA VAL A 49 -6.88 13.34 11.15
C VAL A 49 -6.94 14.80 10.72
N GLU A 50 -6.29 15.12 9.60
CA GLU A 50 -6.35 16.46 8.98
C GLU A 50 -7.50 16.57 7.99
N ARG A 51 -7.83 15.47 7.32
CA ARG A 51 -8.86 15.41 6.29
C ARG A 51 -9.48 14.03 6.25
N VAL A 52 -10.79 14.01 6.06
CA VAL A 52 -11.55 12.81 5.71
C VAL A 52 -11.93 12.93 4.23
N HIS A 53 -11.71 11.88 3.45
CA HIS A 53 -12.02 11.86 2.03
C HIS A 53 -13.51 11.57 1.84
N GLU A 54 -14.16 12.25 0.89
CA GLU A 54 -15.58 12.01 0.57
C GLU A 54 -15.80 10.56 0.09
N ASP A 55 -16.96 9.99 0.41
CA ASP A 55 -17.38 8.62 0.11
C ASP A 55 -16.49 7.52 0.71
N SER A 56 -15.58 7.89 1.62
CA SER A 56 -14.61 6.97 2.21
C SER A 56 -15.20 6.12 3.35
N PRO A 57 -14.54 4.99 3.67
CA PRO A 57 -14.82 4.22 4.88
C PRO A 57 -14.81 5.05 6.17
N ALA A 58 -13.85 5.97 6.32
CA ALA A 58 -13.76 6.84 7.48
C ALA A 58 -14.94 7.80 7.59
N GLU A 59 -15.38 8.40 6.47
CA GLU A 59 -16.56 9.26 6.45
C GLU A 59 -17.82 8.49 6.85
N LYS A 60 -18.03 7.30 6.27
CA LYS A 60 -19.17 6.42 6.59
C LYS A 60 -19.18 5.97 8.05
N ALA A 61 -18.02 5.87 8.67
CA ALA A 61 -17.87 5.58 10.10
C ALA A 61 -18.07 6.81 11.03
N GLY A 62 -18.20 8.01 10.45
CA GLY A 62 -18.34 9.27 11.17
C GLY A 62 -17.05 9.71 11.84
N VAL A 63 -15.90 9.46 11.20
CA VAL A 63 -14.61 10.09 11.54
C VAL A 63 -14.68 11.56 11.17
N GLU A 64 -14.07 12.40 11.99
CA GLU A 64 -14.03 13.85 11.80
C GLU A 64 -12.60 14.37 11.82
N VAL A 65 -12.41 15.55 11.23
CA VAL A 65 -11.14 16.29 11.34
C VAL A 65 -10.86 16.62 12.80
N GLY A 66 -9.63 16.38 13.24
CA GLY A 66 -9.19 16.54 14.63
C GLY A 66 -9.34 15.28 15.48
N ASP A 67 -9.90 14.19 14.95
CA ASP A 67 -9.84 12.89 15.60
C ASP A 67 -8.39 12.40 15.67
N ILE A 68 -8.04 11.74 16.77
CA ILE A 68 -6.75 11.07 16.93
C ILE A 68 -6.97 9.57 16.90
N ILE A 69 -6.45 8.90 15.89
CA ILE A 69 -6.52 7.44 15.75
C ILE A 69 -5.34 6.85 16.53
N THR A 70 -5.63 5.95 17.47
CA THR A 70 -4.60 5.35 18.34
C THR A 70 -4.50 3.84 18.17
N LYS A 71 -5.57 3.16 17.70
CA LYS A 71 -5.57 1.70 17.54
C LYS A 71 -6.56 1.25 16.46
N ILE A 72 -6.20 0.22 15.70
CA ILE A 72 -7.06 -0.50 14.75
C ILE A 72 -7.05 -1.97 15.16
N ASP A 73 -8.19 -2.50 15.59
CA ASP A 73 -8.31 -3.82 16.25
C ASP A 73 -7.30 -3.98 17.37
N ASP A 74 -6.26 -4.80 17.16
CA ASP A 74 -5.16 -5.02 18.11
C ASP A 74 -3.89 -4.22 17.81
N ASP A 75 -3.82 -3.60 16.63
CA ASP A 75 -2.64 -2.88 16.14
C ASP A 75 -2.58 -1.44 16.65
N LEU A 76 -1.51 -1.11 17.38
CA LEU A 76 -1.25 0.25 17.84
C LEU A 76 -0.84 1.16 16.68
N VAL A 77 -1.46 2.33 16.61
CA VAL A 77 -1.19 3.34 15.58
C VAL A 77 -0.30 4.42 16.16
N ASN A 78 1.01 4.21 16.08
CA ASN A 78 1.99 5.17 16.59
C ASN A 78 2.37 6.26 15.58
N ASP A 79 2.27 5.93 14.30
CA ASP A 79 2.59 6.82 13.19
C ASP A 79 1.78 6.47 11.94
N TYR A 80 1.94 7.27 10.89
CA TYR A 80 1.27 7.05 9.61
C TYR A 80 1.62 5.69 8.98
N LYS A 81 2.85 5.19 9.18
CA LYS A 81 3.28 3.90 8.63
C LYS A 81 2.60 2.73 9.36
N ALA A 82 2.35 2.86 10.65
CA ALA A 82 1.61 1.91 11.46
C ALA A 82 0.15 1.87 11.03
N LEU A 83 -0.49 3.04 10.88
CA LEU A 83 -1.85 3.13 10.33
C LEU A 83 -1.94 2.44 8.97
N LYS A 84 -1.04 2.77 8.04
CA LYS A 84 -1.00 2.18 6.70
C LYS A 84 -0.86 0.65 6.76
N ARG A 85 0.01 0.12 7.61
CA ARG A 85 0.19 -1.33 7.77
C ARG A 85 -1.04 -2.01 8.35
N ALA A 86 -1.68 -1.40 9.35
CA ALA A 86 -2.86 -1.95 10.00
C ALA A 86 -4.05 -2.10 9.04
N VAL A 87 -4.15 -1.23 8.03
CA VAL A 87 -5.23 -1.29 7.04
C VAL A 87 -4.86 -2.06 5.77
N ALA A 88 -3.58 -2.08 5.38
CA ALA A 88 -3.15 -2.55 4.07
C ALA A 88 -3.56 -3.99 3.75
N ALA A 89 -3.44 -4.91 4.71
CA ALA A 89 -3.71 -6.34 4.49
C ALA A 89 -5.18 -6.74 4.71
N ARG A 90 -6.09 -5.77 4.89
CA ARG A 90 -7.49 -5.99 5.30
C ARG A 90 -8.52 -5.31 4.38
N PRO A 91 -8.45 -5.47 3.04
CA PRO A 91 -9.48 -4.92 2.16
C PRO A 91 -10.84 -5.56 2.44
N ASN A 92 -11.91 -4.75 2.43
CA ASN A 92 -13.30 -5.18 2.64
C ASN A 92 -13.61 -5.77 4.04
N GLU A 93 -12.66 -5.67 4.98
CA GLU A 93 -12.82 -6.17 6.34
C GLU A 93 -13.43 -5.10 7.26
N ARG A 94 -14.21 -5.54 8.25
CA ARG A 94 -14.76 -4.68 9.30
C ARG A 94 -13.83 -4.70 10.52
N VAL A 95 -13.26 -3.55 10.83
CA VAL A 95 -12.29 -3.35 11.92
C VAL A 95 -12.85 -2.42 13.00
N SER A 96 -12.38 -2.59 14.24
CA SER A 96 -12.66 -1.72 15.37
C SER A 96 -11.57 -0.66 15.52
N MET A 97 -11.88 0.59 15.19
CA MET A 97 -10.97 1.71 15.32
C MET A 97 -11.19 2.47 16.64
N THR A 98 -10.12 2.63 17.41
CA THR A 98 -10.11 3.47 18.60
C THR A 98 -9.66 4.88 18.23
N ILE A 99 -10.47 5.88 18.57
CA ILE A 99 -10.17 7.29 18.38
C ILE A 99 -10.26 8.07 19.69
N TYR A 100 -9.59 9.20 19.75
CA TYR A 100 -9.78 10.23 20.76
C TYR A 100 -10.38 11.47 20.11
N ARG A 101 -11.52 11.91 20.63
CA ARG A 101 -12.22 13.13 20.20
C ARG A 101 -12.52 13.98 21.42
N ARG A 102 -12.00 15.21 21.46
CA ARG A 102 -12.20 16.15 22.57
C ARG A 102 -11.87 15.52 23.93
N GLY A 103 -10.75 14.80 24.02
CA GLY A 103 -10.27 14.14 25.23
C GLY A 103 -11.03 12.85 25.62
N LYS A 104 -12.02 12.41 24.85
CA LYS A 104 -12.75 11.17 25.11
C LYS A 104 -12.33 10.07 24.14
N LYS A 105 -12.07 8.89 24.69
CA LYS A 105 -11.84 7.66 23.93
C LYS A 105 -13.16 7.13 23.38
N LEU A 106 -13.23 6.90 22.07
CA LEU A 106 -14.38 6.34 21.36
C LEU A 106 -13.93 5.12 20.55
N SER A 107 -14.82 4.14 20.39
CA SER A 107 -14.62 3.02 19.47
C SER A 107 -15.59 3.14 18.31
N LYS A 108 -15.09 2.96 17.09
CA LYS A 108 -15.82 3.08 15.83
C LYS A 108 -15.58 1.83 15.00
N ALA A 109 -16.65 1.16 14.59
CA ALA A 109 -16.56 0.08 13.62
C ALA A 109 -16.46 0.69 12.20
N VAL A 110 -15.46 0.26 11.43
CA VAL A 110 -15.22 0.75 10.07
C VAL A 110 -15.07 -0.44 9.13
N THR A 111 -15.75 -0.41 7.98
CA THR A 111 -15.52 -1.38 6.92
C THR A 111 -14.54 -0.79 5.93
N LEU A 112 -13.31 -1.30 5.92
CA LEU A 112 -12.26 -0.87 5.00
C LEU A 112 -12.68 -1.18 3.56
N SER A 113 -12.34 -0.32 2.62
CA SER A 113 -12.58 -0.60 1.21
C SER A 113 -11.29 -1.06 0.56
N GLU A 114 -11.41 -1.81 -0.52
CA GLU A 114 -10.30 -2.05 -1.42
C GLU A 114 -9.98 -0.78 -2.20
N ARG A 115 -8.71 -0.38 -2.22
CA ARG A 115 -8.23 0.62 -3.16
C ARG A 115 -7.36 -0.09 -4.18
N GLU A 116 -7.83 -0.06 -5.42
CA GLU A 116 -7.03 -0.40 -6.59
C GLU A 116 -5.68 0.28 -6.46
N PRO A 117 -4.59 -0.48 -6.54
CA PRO A 117 -3.30 0.04 -6.21
C PRO A 117 -3.03 1.22 -7.14
N SER A 118 -2.61 2.34 -6.54
CA SER A 118 -2.35 3.56 -7.28
C SER A 118 -1.34 3.23 -8.38
N LYS A 119 -1.81 3.23 -9.63
CA LYS A 119 -0.99 3.06 -10.83
C LYS A 119 0.24 3.93 -10.63
N LEU A 120 1.39 3.31 -10.50
CA LEU A 120 2.64 4.04 -10.33
C LEU A 120 2.90 4.72 -11.69
N LYS A 121 2.35 5.92 -11.88
CA LYS A 121 2.74 6.80 -12.98
C LYS A 121 4.14 7.31 -12.65
N LEU A 122 5.16 6.56 -13.05
CA LEU A 122 6.48 7.14 -13.21
C LEU A 122 6.44 8.01 -14.46
N GLU A 123 6.20 9.31 -14.27
CA GLU A 123 6.58 10.31 -15.25
C GLU A 123 8.05 10.64 -14.97
N MET A 124 8.96 9.91 -15.61
CA MET A 124 10.38 10.26 -15.62
C MET A 124 10.64 11.19 -16.81
N ASP A 125 10.99 12.44 -16.54
CA ASP A 125 11.43 13.37 -17.57
C ASP A 125 12.90 13.04 -17.92
N ILE A 126 13.08 12.15 -18.89
CA ILE A 126 14.39 11.74 -19.38
C ILE A 126 14.73 12.63 -20.59
N PRO A 127 15.67 13.58 -20.47
CA PRO A 127 16.10 14.36 -21.63
C PRO A 127 16.69 13.42 -22.71
N ASP A 128 16.33 13.69 -23.98
CA ASP A 128 16.71 12.96 -25.21
C ASP A 128 15.99 11.62 -25.54
N ILE A 129 14.84 11.31 -24.94
CA ILE A 129 13.98 10.20 -25.39
C ILE A 129 12.56 10.70 -25.71
N PRO A 130 12.20 10.91 -26.99
CA PRO A 130 10.83 11.29 -27.34
C PRO A 130 9.85 10.11 -27.08
N ASP A 131 8.84 10.38 -26.24
CA ASP A 131 7.60 9.61 -26.07
C ASP A 131 7.71 8.10 -25.76
N PHE A 132 8.48 7.72 -24.73
CA PHE A 132 8.35 6.36 -24.17
C PHE A 132 7.14 6.25 -23.22
N LYS A 133 5.96 5.99 -23.77
CA LYS A 133 4.74 5.72 -22.98
C LYS A 133 4.66 4.24 -22.63
N ILE A 134 5.14 3.84 -21.46
CA ILE A 134 4.85 2.50 -20.93
C ILE A 134 3.47 2.55 -20.26
N THR A 135 2.44 2.08 -20.96
CA THR A 135 1.15 1.77 -20.33
C THR A 135 1.18 0.28 -20.02
N VAL A 136 1.48 -0.10 -18.78
CA VAL A 136 1.46 -1.52 -18.41
C VAL A 136 0.01 -1.90 -18.11
N ASN A 137 -0.62 -2.70 -18.99
CA ASN A 137 -1.95 -3.26 -18.71
C ASN A 137 -1.80 -4.41 -17.70
N ALA A 138 -2.68 -4.49 -16.71
CA ALA A 138 -2.72 -5.58 -15.73
C ALA A 138 -2.82 -6.97 -16.41
N GLU A 139 -3.43 -7.05 -17.59
CA GLU A 139 -3.51 -8.28 -18.39
C GLU A 139 -2.15 -8.67 -18.99
N GLU A 140 -1.37 -7.69 -19.45
CA GLU A 140 -0.01 -7.89 -19.97
C GLU A 140 0.97 -8.26 -18.84
N ILE A 141 0.81 -7.66 -17.66
CA ILE A 141 1.57 -8.04 -16.45
C ILE A 141 1.26 -9.48 -16.06
N LYS A 142 -0.02 -9.87 -16.06
CA LYS A 142 -0.44 -11.22 -15.69
C LYS A 142 0.13 -12.26 -16.66
N GLN A 143 0.11 -11.98 -17.97
CA GLN A 143 0.72 -12.84 -18.98
C GLN A 143 2.24 -12.93 -18.81
N ALA A 144 2.94 -11.81 -18.60
CA ALA A 144 4.38 -11.79 -18.37
C ALA A 144 4.78 -12.56 -17.11
N ILE A 145 4.01 -12.45 -16.02
CA ILE A 145 4.24 -13.21 -14.78
C ILE A 145 4.08 -14.72 -15.02
N GLU A 146 3.10 -15.15 -15.81
CA GLU A 146 2.90 -16.57 -16.12
C GLU A 146 3.98 -17.12 -17.05
N GLU A 147 4.43 -16.36 -18.05
CA GLU A 147 5.56 -16.73 -18.91
C GLU A 147 6.86 -16.85 -18.10
N ILE A 148 7.14 -15.89 -17.22
CA ILE A 148 8.33 -15.91 -16.36
C ILE A 148 8.28 -17.10 -15.38
N LYS A 149 7.12 -17.42 -14.81
CA LYS A 149 6.96 -18.62 -13.95
C LYS A 149 7.26 -19.90 -14.73
N ALA A 150 6.77 -20.01 -15.97
CA ALA A 150 7.02 -21.19 -16.81
C ALA A 150 8.51 -21.35 -17.16
N GLU A 151 9.21 -20.24 -17.43
CA GLU A 151 10.66 -20.26 -17.65
C GLU A 151 11.44 -20.60 -16.38
N LEU A 152 11.04 -20.07 -15.21
CA LEU A 152 11.65 -20.40 -13.92
C LEU A 152 11.55 -21.89 -13.59
N GLU A 153 10.44 -22.55 -13.91
CA GLU A 153 10.30 -23.99 -13.72
C GLU A 153 11.19 -24.80 -14.66
N LYS A 154 11.36 -24.37 -15.91
CA LYS A 154 12.33 -24.98 -16.84
C LYS A 154 13.76 -24.85 -16.32
N VAL A 155 14.15 -23.65 -15.89
CA VAL A 155 15.50 -23.38 -15.36
C VAL A 155 15.75 -24.18 -14.07
N LYS A 156 14.75 -24.32 -13.19
CA LYS A 156 14.86 -25.18 -12.00
C LYS A 156 15.10 -26.65 -12.37
N GLU A 157 14.40 -27.16 -13.39
CA GLU A 157 14.54 -28.55 -13.80
C GLU A 157 15.90 -28.79 -14.49
N GLU A 158 16.39 -27.85 -15.29
CA GLU A 158 17.76 -27.88 -15.85
C GLU A 158 18.83 -27.87 -14.75
N LEU A 159 18.68 -27.02 -13.72
CA LEU A 159 19.59 -26.99 -12.56
C LEU A 159 19.56 -28.31 -11.76
N LYS A 160 18.40 -28.97 -11.70
CA LYS A 160 18.25 -30.28 -11.05
C LYS A 160 18.91 -31.40 -11.85
N GLN A 161 18.93 -31.31 -13.18
CA GLN A 161 19.66 -32.23 -14.05
C GLN A 161 21.17 -31.99 -13.97
N LEU A 162 21.62 -30.74 -13.88
CA LEU A 162 23.03 -30.40 -13.72
C LEU A 162 23.60 -30.90 -12.37
N LYS A 163 22.81 -30.81 -11.29
CA LYS A 163 23.14 -31.34 -9.96
C LYS A 163 23.12 -32.87 -9.85
N LYS A 164 22.68 -33.59 -10.89
CA LYS A 164 22.78 -35.06 -11.00
C LYS A 164 24.00 -35.52 -11.81
N GLN A 165 24.69 -34.59 -12.49
CA GLN A 165 25.90 -34.86 -13.25
C GLN A 165 27.20 -34.58 -12.46
N TYR A 166 27.07 -34.10 -11.22
CA TYR A 166 28.12 -33.98 -10.21
C TYR A 166 27.65 -34.65 -8.92
#